data_AF-A0A7G8HKQ9-F1
#
_entry.id   AF-A0A7G8HKQ9-F1
#
_cell.length_a   1.000
_cell.length_b   1.000
_cell.length_c   1.000
_cell.angle_alpha   90.00
_cell.angle_beta   90.00
_cell.angle_gamma   90.00
#
_symmetry.space_group_name_H-M   'P 1'
#
loop_
_entity.id
_entity.type
_entity.pdbx_description
1 polymer ?
#
loop_
_entity_poly.entity_id
_entity_poly.type
_entity_poly.pdbx_seq_one_letter_code
_entity_poly.pdbx_strand_id
1 'polypeptide(L)'
;MAFQLREFFAPWLKSSPERRDFFLRHPRQAMEEIVGVPDDIYVDVEWIKEQIWFQASIPKLPGDGDRSLVAMRQRNERLNRCPVLRVSGQEFINNHIQILAEHGMRVPEDVVVLIDPGADGYIHFRIRLDVLYSS
;
A
#
# COMPACT_ATOMS: atom_id res chain seq x y z
N MET A 1 17.34 -6.07 6.28
CA MET A 1 17.26 -6.36 4.84
C MET A 1 16.35 -5.31 4.21
N ALA A 2 16.83 -4.57 3.22
CA ALA A 2 15.98 -3.63 2.49
C ALA A 2 15.01 -4.45 1.61
N PHE A 3 13.71 -4.22 1.75
CA PHE A 3 12.70 -4.80 0.86
C PHE A 3 12.93 -4.22 -0.53
N GLN A 4 13.47 -5.02 -1.45
CA GLN A 4 13.69 -4.58 -2.82
C GLN A 4 12.38 -4.77 -3.60
N LEU A 5 11.70 -3.67 -3.91
CA LEU A 5 10.48 -3.68 -4.72
C LEU A 5 10.68 -4.43 -6.05
N ARG A 6 11.88 -4.34 -6.64
CA ARG A 6 12.28 -5.15 -7.80
C ARG A 6 12.12 -6.64 -7.52
N GLU A 7 12.64 -7.18 -6.43
CA GLU A 7 12.50 -8.60 -6.11
C GLU A 7 11.05 -8.99 -5.85
N PHE A 8 10.29 -8.10 -5.20
CA PHE A 8 8.89 -8.34 -4.89
C PHE A 8 8.02 -8.49 -6.14
N PHE A 9 8.19 -7.62 -7.14
CA PHE A 9 7.40 -7.70 -8.38
C PHE A 9 8.01 -8.63 -9.44
N ALA A 10 9.23 -9.14 -9.25
CA ALA A 10 9.91 -9.97 -10.24
C ALA A 10 9.12 -11.21 -10.67
N PRO A 11 8.40 -11.92 -9.78
CA PRO A 11 7.56 -13.07 -10.15
C PRO A 11 6.48 -12.76 -11.21
N TRP A 12 6.11 -11.49 -11.34
CA TRP A 12 5.09 -11.01 -12.29
C TRP A 12 5.72 -10.31 -13.48
N LEU A 13 6.58 -9.31 -13.22
CA LEU A 13 7.06 -8.39 -14.24
C LEU A 13 8.27 -8.94 -15.03
N LYS A 14 9.05 -9.85 -14.44
CA LYS A 14 10.17 -10.57 -15.11
C LYS A 14 9.77 -12.00 -15.49
N SER A 15 8.48 -12.24 -15.64
CA SER A 15 7.90 -13.55 -15.90
C SER A 15 7.50 -13.73 -17.36
N SER A 16 6.69 -14.76 -17.65
CA SER A 16 6.10 -14.92 -18.98
C SER A 16 5.14 -13.77 -19.32
N PRO A 17 4.90 -13.47 -20.61
CA PRO A 17 3.95 -12.45 -21.04
C PRO A 17 2.54 -12.64 -20.44
N GLU A 18 2.11 -13.88 -20.29
CA GLU A 18 0.81 -14.24 -19.72
C GLU A 18 0.73 -13.93 -18.23
N ARG A 19 1.78 -14.23 -17.46
CA ARG A 19 1.82 -13.88 -16.02
C ARG A 19 1.90 -12.37 -15.81
N ARG A 20 2.61 -11.66 -16.69
CA ARG A 20 2.66 -10.21 -16.67
C ARG A 20 1.29 -9.61 -16.97
N ASP A 21 0.62 -10.05 -18.04
CA ASP A 21 -0.73 -9.60 -18.40
C ASP A 21 -1.74 -9.91 -17.29
N PHE A 22 -1.66 -11.11 -16.68
CA PHE A 22 -2.49 -11.48 -15.54
C PHE A 22 -2.32 -10.51 -14.37
N PHE A 23 -1.09 -10.21 -13.95
CA PHE A 23 -0.83 -9.26 -12.87
C PHE A 23 -1.35 -7.85 -13.20
N LEU A 24 -1.16 -7.39 -14.44
CA LEU A 24 -1.60 -6.04 -14.85
C LEU A 24 -3.12 -5.91 -14.92
N ARG A 25 -3.86 -7.00 -15.19
CA ARG A 25 -5.34 -7.01 -15.23
C ARG A 25 -5.99 -7.38 -13.91
N HIS A 26 -5.30 -8.19 -13.10
CA HIS A 26 -5.82 -8.76 -11.86
C HIS A 26 -4.79 -8.60 -10.72
N PRO A 27 -4.37 -7.36 -10.41
CA PRO A 27 -3.26 -7.12 -9.50
C PRO A 27 -3.56 -7.61 -8.08
N ARG A 28 -4.81 -7.50 -7.61
CA ARG A 28 -5.20 -8.04 -6.31
C ARG A 28 -5.00 -9.56 -6.23
N GLN A 29 -5.54 -10.31 -7.20
CA GLN A 29 -5.44 -11.77 -7.22
C GLN A 29 -3.98 -12.22 -7.30
N ALA A 30 -3.18 -11.57 -8.13
CA ALA A 30 -1.75 -11.82 -8.20
C ALA A 30 -1.03 -11.55 -6.87
N MET A 31 -1.39 -10.47 -6.16
CA MET A 31 -0.80 -10.17 -4.86
C MET A 31 -1.20 -11.16 -3.76
N GLU A 32 -2.42 -11.67 -3.81
CA GLU A 32 -2.93 -12.71 -2.89
C GLU A 32 -2.12 -14.02 -3.00
N GLU A 33 -1.59 -14.36 -4.18
CA GLU A 33 -0.72 -15.53 -4.36
C GLU A 33 0.61 -15.45 -3.59
N ILE A 34 1.08 -14.26 -3.22
CA ILE A 34 2.40 -14.07 -2.58
C ILE A 34 2.29 -13.75 -1.09
N VAL A 35 1.46 -12.77 -0.73
CA VAL A 35 1.48 -12.18 0.63
C VAL A 35 0.14 -12.22 1.34
N GLY A 36 -0.94 -12.60 0.64
CA GLY A 36 -2.31 -12.43 1.11
C GLY A 36 -2.69 -10.94 1.17
N VAL A 37 -3.87 -10.60 0.64
CA VAL A 37 -4.34 -9.20 0.63
C VAL A 37 -5.62 -9.12 1.46
N PRO A 38 -5.64 -8.33 2.55
CA PRO A 38 -6.86 -8.02 3.29
C PRO A 38 -7.97 -7.42 2.40
N ASP A 39 -9.22 -7.76 2.65
CA ASP A 39 -10.38 -7.31 1.85
C ASP A 39 -10.56 -5.79 1.85
N ASP A 40 -10.14 -5.13 2.92
CA ASP A 40 -10.22 -3.68 3.08
C ASP A 40 -9.13 -2.91 2.33
N ILE A 41 -8.11 -3.60 1.79
CA ILE A 41 -7.06 -2.98 0.98
C ILE A 41 -7.47 -3.00 -0.48
N TYR A 42 -7.67 -1.82 -1.05
CA TYR A 42 -7.90 -1.68 -2.49
C TYR A 42 -6.57 -1.78 -3.24
N VAL A 43 -6.50 -2.63 -4.25
CA VAL A 43 -5.30 -2.86 -5.06
C VAL A 43 -5.65 -2.71 -6.52
N ASP A 44 -4.90 -1.88 -7.24
CA ASP A 44 -5.13 -1.60 -8.65
C ASP A 44 -3.84 -1.32 -9.42
N VAL A 45 -3.93 -1.40 -10.75
CA VAL A 45 -2.88 -0.97 -11.68
C VAL A 45 -3.48 0.05 -12.66
N GLU A 46 -3.03 1.29 -12.54
CA GLU A 46 -3.47 2.40 -13.38
C GLU A 46 -2.48 2.69 -14.52
N TRP A 47 -3.03 2.94 -15.70
CA TRP A 47 -2.27 3.42 -16.86
C TRP A 47 -2.50 4.91 -17.04
N ILE A 48 -1.47 5.72 -16.78
CA ILE A 48 -1.53 7.18 -16.92
C ILE A 48 -0.59 7.59 -18.04
N LYS A 49 -1.17 7.92 -19.20
CA LYS A 49 -0.41 8.16 -20.44
C LYS A 49 0.45 6.92 -20.76
N GLU A 50 1.77 7.07 -20.76
CA GLU A 50 2.74 6.00 -21.03
C GLU A 50 3.32 5.37 -19.75
N GLN A 51 2.73 5.64 -18.59
CA GLN A 51 3.23 5.19 -17.28
C GLN A 51 2.31 4.12 -16.69
N ILE A 52 2.92 3.14 -16.01
CA ILE A 52 2.20 2.04 -15.38
C ILE A 52 2.40 2.15 -13.87
N TRP A 53 1.31 2.36 -13.14
CA TRP A 53 1.33 2.59 -11.70
C TRP A 53 0.62 1.47 -10.97
N PHE A 54 1.34 0.73 -10.13
CA PHE A 54 0.72 -0.09 -9.10
C PHE A 54 0.26 0.79 -7.94
N GLN A 55 -0.92 0.53 -7.41
CA GLN A 55 -1.48 1.25 -6.28
C GLN A 55 -2.07 0.27 -5.26
N ALA A 56 -1.62 0.38 -4.01
CA ALA A 56 -2.28 -0.23 -2.86
C ALA A 56 -2.83 0.89 -1.96
N SER A 57 -4.11 0.83 -1.63
CA SER A 57 -4.80 1.89 -0.88
C SER A 57 -5.35 1.32 0.42
N ILE A 58 -4.95 1.94 1.52
CA ILE A 58 -5.43 1.58 2.86
C ILE A 58 -6.48 2.61 3.27
N PRO A 59 -7.69 2.20 3.65
CA PRO A 59 -8.71 3.14 4.12
C PRO A 59 -8.24 3.78 5.42
N LYS A 60 -8.45 5.10 5.55
CA LYS A 60 -8.12 5.81 6.81
C LYS A 60 -8.95 5.32 7.98
N LEU A 61 -10.17 4.88 7.67
CA LEU A 61 -11.11 4.26 8.60
C LEU A 61 -11.52 2.90 8.00
N PRO A 62 -11.19 1.77 8.63
CA PRO A 62 -11.64 0.45 8.19
C PRO A 62 -13.18 0.39 8.30
N GLY A 63 -13.81 -0.21 7.30
CA GLY A 63 -15.27 -0.24 7.18
C GLY A 63 -15.93 -1.00 8.32
N ASP A 64 -16.57 -0.26 9.24
CA ASP A 64 -17.74 -0.65 10.04
C ASP A 64 -18.21 0.53 10.92
N GLY A 65 -18.57 1.68 10.33
CA GLY A 65 -19.33 2.76 11.00
C GLY A 65 -18.77 3.42 12.28
N ASP A 66 -17.67 2.94 12.83
CA ASP A 66 -17.19 3.31 14.15
C ASP A 66 -16.31 4.55 14.05
N ARG A 67 -16.94 5.70 14.30
CA ARG A 67 -16.27 7.02 14.33
C ARG A 67 -15.25 7.18 15.45
N SER A 68 -15.02 6.14 16.27
CA SER A 68 -14.13 6.18 17.43
C SER A 68 -12.91 5.28 17.22
N LEU A 69 -11.73 5.91 17.18
CA LEU A 69 -10.41 5.25 17.24
C LEU A 69 -10.32 4.21 18.38
N VAL A 70 -11.07 4.38 19.47
CA VAL A 70 -11.08 3.47 20.62
C VAL A 70 -11.81 2.16 20.30
N ALA A 71 -12.96 2.23 19.61
CA ALA A 71 -13.73 1.04 19.21
C ALA A 71 -12.96 0.25 18.14
N MET A 72 -12.31 0.95 17.21
CA MET A 72 -11.40 0.36 16.22
C MET A 72 -10.23 -0.40 16.86
N ARG A 73 -9.58 0.17 17.89
CA ARG A 73 -8.48 -0.48 18.63
C ARG A 73 -8.93 -1.75 19.36
N GLN A 74 -10.17 -1.81 19.83
CA GLN A 74 -10.67 -2.96 20.61
C GLN A 74 -10.98 -4.18 19.75
N ARG A 75 -11.45 -4.00 18.50
CA ARG A 75 -11.84 -5.13 17.63
C ARG A 75 -10.74 -5.65 16.73
N ASN A 76 -9.71 -4.87 16.43
CA ASN A 76 -8.74 -5.20 15.39
C ASN A 76 -7.33 -5.34 15.97
N GLU A 77 -6.92 -6.57 16.30
CA GLU A 77 -5.58 -6.86 16.82
C GLU A 77 -4.46 -6.34 15.91
N ARG A 78 -4.72 -6.24 14.59
CA ARG A 78 -3.79 -5.67 13.62
C ARG A 78 -3.54 -4.18 13.87
N LEU A 79 -4.58 -3.42 14.26
CA LEU A 79 -4.46 -1.99 14.60
C LEU A 79 -3.67 -1.79 15.90
N ASN A 80 -3.82 -2.67 16.89
CA ASN A 80 -3.01 -2.60 18.11
C ASN A 80 -1.52 -2.91 17.87
N ARG A 81 -1.22 -3.69 16.84
CA ARG A 81 0.14 -3.99 16.39
C ARG A 81 0.68 -2.96 15.38
N CYS A 82 -0.19 -2.10 14.82
CA CYS A 82 0.18 -1.10 13.84
C CYS A 82 0.73 0.16 14.55
N PRO A 83 2.04 0.42 14.45
CA PRO A 83 2.69 1.44 15.26
C PRO A 83 2.23 2.87 14.93
N VAL A 84 1.80 3.08 13.69
CA VAL A 84 1.27 4.32 13.13
C VAL A 84 0.03 4.85 13.87
N LEU A 85 -0.70 4.00 14.60
CA LEU A 85 -1.94 4.42 15.28
C LEU A 85 -1.71 5.03 16.66
N ARG A 86 -0.44 5.21 17.06
CA ARG A 86 -0.05 5.91 18.29
C ARG A 86 0.15 7.42 18.09
N VAL A 87 0.25 7.88 16.85
CA VAL A 87 0.34 9.29 16.46
C VAL A 87 -1.02 9.78 15.93
N SER A 88 -1.26 11.09 16.00
CA SER A 88 -2.49 11.65 15.43
C SER A 88 -2.48 11.57 13.89
N GLY A 89 -3.65 11.55 13.24
CA GLY A 89 -3.73 11.51 11.77
C GLY A 89 -3.01 12.70 11.11
N GLN A 90 -3.04 13.88 11.73
CA GLN A 90 -2.34 15.07 11.25
C GLN A 90 -0.82 14.95 11.39
N GLU A 91 -0.37 14.40 12.51
CA GLU A 91 1.05 14.13 12.78
C GLU A 91 1.61 13.07 11.83
N PHE A 92 0.81 12.05 11.53
CA PHE A 92 1.15 11.08 10.49
C PHE A 92 1.24 11.74 9.12
N ILE A 93 0.26 12.53 8.69
CA ILE A 93 0.32 13.22 7.39
C ILE A 93 1.61 14.04 7.26
N ASN A 94 1.96 14.79 8.31
CA ASN A 94 3.11 15.68 8.30
C ASN A 94 4.46 14.95 8.35
N ASN A 95 4.55 13.78 9.03
CA ASN A 95 5.82 13.12 9.35
C ASN A 95 5.82 11.59 9.10
N HIS A 96 4.94 11.09 8.20
CA HIS A 96 4.70 9.65 7.99
C HIS A 96 5.98 8.85 7.75
N ILE A 97 6.95 9.38 7.00
CA ILE A 97 8.23 8.70 6.72
C ILE A 97 9.01 8.45 8.02
N GLN A 98 9.14 9.47 8.86
CA GLN A 98 9.89 9.38 10.12
C GLN A 98 9.19 8.43 11.11
N ILE A 99 7.87 8.57 11.25
CA ILE A 99 7.06 7.76 12.16
C ILE A 99 7.10 6.28 11.76
N LEU A 100 7.03 5.97 10.46
CA LEU A 100 7.18 4.60 9.97
C LEU A 100 8.59 4.07 10.26
N ALA A 101 9.63 4.89 10.04
CA ALA A 101 11.02 4.51 10.24
C ALA A 101 11.36 4.19 11.71
N GLU A 102 10.80 4.94 12.68
CA GLU A 102 10.93 4.69 14.13
C GLU A 102 10.41 3.31 14.54
N HIS A 103 9.53 2.74 13.72
CA HIS A 103 8.95 1.43 13.91
C HIS A 103 9.52 0.36 12.97
N GLY A 104 10.68 0.64 12.37
CA GLY A 104 11.39 -0.28 11.47
C GLY A 104 10.73 -0.44 10.10
N MET A 105 9.65 0.29 9.82
CA MET A 105 8.99 0.30 8.52
C MET A 105 9.61 1.39 7.66
N ARG A 106 10.39 0.99 6.65
CA ARG A 106 10.93 1.94 5.68
C ARG A 106 10.01 1.97 4.48
N VAL A 107 9.43 3.12 4.18
CA VAL A 107 8.83 3.38 2.87
C VAL A 107 10.00 3.55 1.90
N PRO A 108 10.16 2.68 0.89
CA PRO A 108 11.21 2.85 -0.12
C PRO A 108 11.02 4.19 -0.85
N GLU A 109 12.12 4.84 -1.24
CA GLU A 109 12.09 6.12 -1.98
C GLU A 109 11.29 6.02 -3.30
N ASP A 110 11.20 4.81 -3.87
CA ASP A 110 10.44 4.52 -5.09
C ASP A 110 8.92 4.40 -4.86
N VAL A 111 8.45 4.53 -3.61
CA VAL A 111 7.02 4.54 -3.27
C VAL A 111 6.54 5.97 -3.07
N VAL A 112 5.65 6.40 -3.95
CA VAL A 112 4.93 7.67 -3.82
C VAL A 112 3.74 7.47 -2.88
N VAL A 113 3.71 8.23 -1.78
CA VAL A 113 2.59 8.22 -0.84
C VAL A 113 1.67 9.40 -1.14
N LEU A 114 0.38 9.11 -1.39
CA LEU A 114 -0.67 10.11 -1.55
C LEU A 114 -1.74 9.90 -0.48
N ILE A 115 -2.33 10.99 0.01
CA ILE A 115 -3.35 10.93 1.06
C ILE A 115 -4.53 11.77 0.59
N ASP A 116 -5.72 11.17 0.52
CA ASP A 116 -6.94 11.90 0.18
C ASP A 116 -7.18 13.06 1.17
N PRO A 117 -7.92 14.12 0.83
CA PRO A 117 -8.24 15.17 1.79
C PRO A 117 -9.33 14.75 2.80
N GLY A 118 -10.25 13.86 2.42
CA GLY A 118 -11.37 13.41 3.25
C GLY A 118 -10.98 12.45 4.37
N ALA A 119 -11.68 12.49 5.50
CA ALA A 119 -11.44 11.59 6.64
C ALA A 119 -11.82 10.13 6.35
N ASP A 120 -12.77 9.93 5.44
CA ASP A 120 -13.25 8.66 4.90
C ASP A 120 -12.47 8.19 3.65
N GLY A 121 -11.47 8.95 3.22
CA GLY A 121 -10.61 8.60 2.08
C GLY A 121 -9.52 7.58 2.40
N TYR A 122 -8.57 7.46 1.49
CA TYR A 122 -7.50 6.46 1.56
C TYR A 122 -6.11 7.09 1.73
N ILE A 123 -5.18 6.24 2.14
CA ILE A 123 -3.74 6.45 2.00
C ILE A 123 -3.28 5.53 0.88
N HIS A 124 -2.80 6.11 -0.22
CA HIS A 124 -2.35 5.40 -1.40
C HIS A 124 -0.83 5.25 -1.40
N PHE A 125 -0.38 4.02 -1.63
CA PHE A 125 1.02 3.68 -1.86
C PHE A 125 1.16 3.32 -3.33
N ARG A 126 1.81 4.21 -4.09
CA ARG A 126 1.94 4.11 -5.54
C ARG A 126 3.37 3.80 -5.94
N ILE A 127 3.53 2.89 -6.88
CA ILE A 127 4.82 2.44 -7.38
C ILE A 127 4.78 2.46 -8.89
N ARG A 128 5.76 3.14 -9.51
CA ARG A 128 5.87 3.22 -10.95
C ARG A 128 6.58 1.99 -11.51
N LEU A 129 5.80 1.06 -12.05
CA LEU A 129 6.25 -0.26 -12.47
C LEU A 129 7.15 -0.21 -13.71
N ASP A 130 6.89 0.70 -14.64
CA ASP A 130 7.71 0.89 -15.83
C ASP A 130 9.13 1.37 -15.48
N VAL A 131 9.26 2.16 -14.41
CA VAL A 131 10.57 2.66 -13.94
C VAL A 131 11.34 1.60 -13.16
N LEU A 132 10.64 0.79 -12.36
CA LEU A 132 11.27 -0.29 -11.59
C LEU A 132 12.07 -1.26 -12.45
N TYR A 133 11.72 -1.42 -13.73
CA TYR A 133 12.39 -2.33 -14.67
C TYR A 133 12.96 -1.63 -15.91
N SER A 134 12.89 -0.30 -15.98
CA SER A 134 13.63 0.46 -16.98
C SER A 134 15.07 0.63 -16.49
N SER A 135 15.95 -0.24 -16.98
CA SER A 135 17.41 -0.26 -16.75
C SER A 135 17.87 -0.97 -15.47
#